data_AF-A0A1Y3GCK3-F1
#
_entry.id   AF-A0A1Y3GCK3-F1
#
_cell.length_a   1.000
_cell.length_b   1.000
_cell.length_c   1.000
_cell.angle_alpha   90.00
_cell.angle_beta   90.00
_cell.angle_gamma   90.00
#
_symmetry.space_group_name_H-M   'P 1'
#
loop_
_entity.id
_entity.type
_entity.pdbx_description
1 polymer ?
#
loop_
_entity_poly.entity_id
_entity_poly.type
_entity_poly.pdbx_seq_one_letter_code
_entity_poly.pdbx_strand_id
1 'polypeptide(L)'
;MTEQGIKKIVKTYREKEEEKHHSRIVELGKIKENDYNLNIGLYVDTTEPQENIDVTKELKKLKKLQQERQKIEKQMKKHMEALNYE
;
A
#
# COMPACT_ATOMS: atom_id res chain seq x y z
N MET A 1 17.87 13.75 3.27
CA MET A 1 17.28 14.39 2.06
C MET A 1 18.21 14.15 0.89
N THR A 2 17.68 13.71 -0.25
CA THR A 2 18.45 13.53 -1.50
C THR A 2 18.33 14.77 -2.40
N GLU A 3 19.28 14.98 -3.31
CA GLU A 3 19.23 16.09 -4.26
C GLU A 3 17.98 16.06 -5.15
N GLN A 4 17.56 14.87 -5.56
CA GLN A 4 16.30 14.66 -6.29
C GLN A 4 15.08 15.06 -5.46
N GLY A 5 15.06 14.73 -4.16
CA GLY A 5 13.99 15.14 -3.25
C GLY A 5 13.89 16.65 -3.12
N ILE A 6 15.03 17.36 -3.01
CA ILE A 6 15.06 18.83 -2.96
C ILE A 6 14.49 19.41 -4.26
N LYS A 7 14.93 18.91 -5.42
CA LYS A 7 14.42 19.37 -6.72
C LYS A 7 12.91 19.18 -6.84
N LYS A 8 12.38 18.04 -6.37
CA LYS A 8 10.95 17.76 -6.35
C LYS A 8 10.19 18.81 -5.52
N ILE A 9 10.59 19.01 -4.26
CA ILE A 9 9.95 19.98 -3.36
C ILE A 9 9.94 21.39 -3.96
N VAL A 10 11.09 21.84 -4.50
CA VAL A 10 11.21 23.17 -5.09
C VAL A 10 10.34 23.33 -6.33
N LYS A 11 10.27 22.30 -7.19
CA LYS A 11 9.40 22.28 -8.38
C LYS A 11 7.92 22.38 -7.96
N THR A 12 7.47 21.50 -7.07
CA THR A 12 6.09 21.45 -6.59
C THR A 12 5.64 22.79 -6.00
N TYR A 13 6.49 23.44 -5.21
CA TYR A 13 6.19 24.77 -4.66
C TYR A 13 6.12 25.86 -5.74
N ARG A 14 7.10 25.93 -6.65
CA ARG A 14 7.17 26.97 -7.69
C ARG A 14 6.04 26.88 -8.70
N GLU A 15 5.68 25.67 -9.08
CA GLU A 15 4.64 25.41 -10.08
C GLU A 15 3.24 25.36 -9.44
N LYS A 16 3.15 25.41 -8.11
CA LYS A 16 1.90 25.22 -7.36
C LYS A 16 1.18 23.94 -7.79
N GLU A 17 1.92 22.84 -7.88
CA GLU A 17 1.35 21.54 -8.23
C GLU A 17 0.65 20.93 -7.00
N GLU A 18 -0.56 20.40 -7.19
CA GLU A 18 -1.24 19.54 -6.22
C GLU A 18 -0.94 18.07 -6.54
N GLU A 19 -0.41 17.33 -5.56
CA GLU A 19 -0.07 15.93 -5.67
C GLU A 19 -0.68 15.18 -4.48
N LYS A 20 -1.43 14.11 -4.77
CA LYS A 20 -2.09 13.29 -3.75
C LYS A 20 -1.06 12.82 -2.71
N HIS A 21 -1.39 12.98 -1.43
CA HIS A 21 -0.53 12.65 -0.29
C HIS A 21 0.78 13.47 -0.17
N HIS A 22 0.99 14.48 -1.01
CA HIS A 22 2.24 15.26 -1.03
C HIS A 22 2.03 16.77 -0.95
N SER A 23 1.12 17.35 -1.72
CA SER A 23 0.90 18.80 -1.77
C SER A 23 -0.56 19.16 -2.06
N ARG A 24 -0.99 20.32 -1.55
CA ARG A 24 -2.31 20.89 -1.79
C ARG A 24 -2.23 22.41 -1.76
N ILE A 25 -2.98 23.06 -2.64
CA ILE A 25 -3.20 24.51 -2.59
C ILE A 25 -4.35 24.78 -1.63
N VAL A 26 -4.11 25.66 -0.66
CA VAL A 26 -5.09 26.00 0.36
C VAL A 26 -5.29 27.51 0.38
N GLU A 27 -6.54 27.95 0.35
CA GLU A 27 -6.89 29.35 0.47
C GLU A 27 -6.68 29.86 1.90
N LEU A 28 -6.32 31.14 2.03
CA LEU A 28 -6.13 31.79 3.33
C LEU A 28 -7.38 31.72 4.22
N GLY A 29 -8.58 31.73 3.64
CA GLY A 29 -9.83 31.57 4.38
C GLY A 29 -9.89 30.25 5.15
N LYS A 30 -9.50 29.14 4.50
CA LYS A 30 -9.43 27.80 5.10
C LYS A 30 -8.40 27.73 6.23
N ILE A 31 -7.25 28.38 6.04
CA ILE A 31 -6.21 28.47 7.08
C ILE A 31 -6.74 29.23 8.30
N LYS A 32 -7.50 30.31 8.08
CA LYS A 32 -8.12 31.09 9.15
C LYS A 32 -9.19 30.30 9.91
N GLU A 33 -10.01 29.49 9.22
CA GLU A 33 -10.99 28.60 9.85
C GLU A 33 -10.33 27.57 10.79
N ASN A 34 -9.10 27.16 10.48
CA ASN A 34 -8.31 26.25 11.29
C ASN A 34 -7.47 26.98 12.35
N ASP A 35 -7.81 28.21 12.74
CA ASP A 35 -7.05 29.05 13.69
C ASP A 35 -5.56 29.22 13.32
N TYR A 36 -5.28 29.31 12.02
CA TYR A 36 -3.90 29.34 11.49
C TYR A 36 -3.05 28.13 11.88
N ASN A 37 -3.68 27.01 12.26
CA ASN A 37 -3.00 25.76 12.50
C ASN A 37 -2.50 25.18 11.17
N LEU A 38 -1.17 25.15 10.99
CA LEU A 38 -0.52 24.69 9.76
C LEU A 38 -0.11 23.21 9.83
N ASN A 39 -0.69 22.44 10.75
CA ASN A 39 -0.49 20.99 10.77
C ASN A 39 -0.89 20.40 9.40
N ILE A 40 0.07 19.77 8.74
CA ILE A 40 -0.08 19.27 7.36
C ILE A 40 -1.24 18.28 7.21
N GLY A 41 -1.56 17.51 8.26
CA GLY A 41 -2.67 16.54 8.26
C GLY A 41 -4.05 17.18 8.13
N LEU A 42 -4.19 18.49 8.39
CA LEU A 42 -5.43 19.23 8.17
C LEU A 42 -5.68 19.57 6.70
N TYR A 43 -4.64 19.48 5.86
CA TYR A 43 -4.66 19.97 4.49
C TYR A 43 -4.34 18.87 3.48
N VAL A 44 -3.40 17.99 3.81
CA VAL A 44 -2.96 16.88 2.99
C VAL A 44 -3.25 15.59 3.75
N ASP A 45 -3.99 14.69 3.11
CA ASP A 45 -4.12 13.32 3.60
C ASP A 45 -2.76 12.65 3.48
N THR A 46 -2.09 12.42 4.61
CA THR A 46 -0.74 11.80 4.65
C THR A 46 -0.80 10.29 4.84
N THR A 47 -1.99 9.68 4.79
CA THR A 47 -2.12 8.23 4.89
C THR A 47 -1.48 7.53 3.69
N GLU A 48 -0.86 6.38 3.94
CA GLU A 48 -0.28 5.60 2.86
C GLU A 48 -1.39 5.07 1.93
N PRO A 49 -1.26 5.23 0.61
CA PRO A 49 -2.20 4.63 -0.31
C PRO A 49 -2.18 3.11 -0.13
N GLN A 50 -3.34 2.54 0.21
CA GLN A 50 -3.48 1.09 0.25
C GLN A 50 -3.20 0.53 -1.14
N GLU A 51 -2.33 -0.48 -1.22
CA GLU A 51 -2.12 -1.19 -2.48
C GLU A 51 -3.45 -1.75 -2.98
N ASN A 52 -3.76 -1.52 -4.25
CA ASN A 52 -4.90 -2.16 -4.88
C ASN A 52 -4.62 -3.66 -5.00
N ILE A 53 -5.12 -4.43 -4.04
CA ILE A 53 -5.05 -5.89 -4.09
C ILE A 53 -6.01 -6.38 -5.17
N ASP A 54 -5.47 -6.99 -6.22
CA ASP A 54 -6.29 -7.78 -7.16
C ASP A 54 -6.77 -9.05 -6.45
N VAL A 55 -7.96 -8.96 -5.86
CA VAL A 55 -8.62 -10.06 -5.15
C VAL A 55 -8.74 -11.29 -6.04
N THR A 56 -8.94 -11.12 -7.35
CA THR A 56 -9.06 -12.25 -8.28
C THR A 56 -7.72 -12.97 -8.44
N LYS A 57 -6.62 -12.22 -8.57
CA LYS A 57 -5.26 -12.78 -8.64
C LYS A 57 -4.89 -13.50 -7.35
N GLU A 58 -5.17 -12.91 -6.19
CA GLU A 58 -4.88 -13.54 -4.90
C GLU A 58 -5.74 -14.78 -4.66
N LEU A 59 -7.02 -14.79 -5.07
CA LEU A 59 -7.87 -15.99 -5.03
C LEU A 59 -7.36 -17.11 -5.94
N LYS A 60 -6.86 -16.78 -7.14
CA LYS A 60 -6.24 -17.77 -8.03
C LYS A 60 -4.97 -18.37 -7.41
N LYS A 61 -4.13 -17.53 -6.81
CA LYS A 61 -2.92 -17.95 -6.09
C LYS A 61 -3.28 -18.87 -4.91
N LEU A 62 -4.30 -18.51 -4.13
CA LEU A 62 -4.80 -19.32 -3.03
C LEU A 62 -5.28 -20.70 -3.50
N LYS A 63 -6.10 -20.76 -4.56
CA LYS A 63 -6.57 -22.02 -5.13
C LYS A 63 -5.42 -22.91 -5.61
N LYS A 64 -4.40 -22.32 -6.24
CA LYS A 64 -3.20 -23.05 -6.68
C LYS A 64 -2.45 -23.66 -5.49
N LEU A 65 -2.22 -22.85 -4.46
CA LEU A 65 -1.56 -23.31 -3.22
C LEU A 65 -2.34 -24.44 -2.53
N GLN A 66 -3.68 -24.35 -2.51
CA GLN A 66 -4.52 -25.43 -1.97
C GLN A 66 -4.37 -26.74 -2.75
N GLN A 67 -4.31 -26.69 -4.08
CA GLN A 67 -4.09 -27.87 -4.92
C GLN A 67 -2.70 -28.47 -4.70
N GLU A 68 -1.68 -27.64 -4.59
CA GLU A 68 -0.31 -28.09 -4.27
C GLU A 68 -0.26 -28.75 -2.90
N ARG A 69 -0.90 -28.14 -1.89
CA ARG A 69 -0.99 -28.72 -0.54
C ARG A 69 -1.66 -30.09 -0.55
N GLN A 70 -2.79 -30.24 -1.25
CA GLN A 70 -3.47 -31.53 -1.38
C GLN A 70 -2.62 -32.59 -2.08
N LYS A 71 -1.83 -32.21 -3.08
CA LYS A 71 -0.90 -33.14 -3.75
C LYS A 71 0.18 -33.61 -2.78
N ILE A 72 0.77 -32.69 -2.04
CA ILE A 72 1.81 -32.98 -1.04
C ILE A 72 1.24 -33.85 0.09
N GLU A 73 0.05 -33.52 0.61
CA GLU A 73 -0.65 -34.33 1.64
C GLU A 73 -0.90 -35.77 1.13
N LYS A 74 -1.32 -35.94 -0.13
CA LYS A 74 -1.49 -37.27 -0.73
C LYS A 74 -0.18 -38.03 -0.85
N GLN A 75 0.90 -37.34 -1.24
CA GLN A 75 2.23 -37.97 -1.30
C GLN A 75 2.70 -38.37 0.11
N MET A 76 2.54 -37.50 1.09
CA MET A 76 2.86 -37.77 2.48
C MET A 76 2.08 -38.98 3.00
N LYS A 77 0.76 -39.05 2.78
CA LYS A 77 -0.06 -40.21 3.19
C LYS A 77 0.43 -41.51 2.57
N LYS A 78 0.75 -41.52 1.27
CA LYS A 78 1.34 -42.70 0.60
C LYS A 78 2.67 -43.12 1.24
N HIS A 79 3.52 -42.16 1.59
CA HIS A 79 4.78 -42.46 2.27
C HIS A 79 4.57 -43.00 3.70
N MET A 80 3.58 -42.49 4.44
CA MET A 80 3.23 -42.99 5.77
C MET A 80 2.66 -44.41 5.73
N GLU A 81 1.75 -44.69 4.78
CA GLU A 81 1.23 -46.04 4.52
C GLU A 81 2.34 -47.03 4.17
N ALA A 82 3.32 -46.62 3.33
CA ALA A 82 4.46 -47.46 2.97
C ALA A 82 5.42 -47.75 4.13
N LEU A 83 5.37 -46.95 5.20
CA LEU A 83 6.22 -47.10 6.39
C LEU A 83 5.47 -47.74 7.58
N ASN A 84 4.22 -48.19 7.41
CA ASN A 84 3.36 -48.75 8.47
C ASN A 84 3.15 -47.81 9.67
N TYR A 85 3.19 -46.50 9.47
CA TYR A 85 2.74 -45.53 10.48
C TYR A 85 1.26 -45.23 10.23
N GLU A 86 0.37 -45.79 11.07
CA GLU A 86 -1.01 -45.30 11.28
C GLU A 86 -1.03 -44.24 12.38
#